data_AF-A0A9P0W1T5-F1
#
_entry.id   AF-A0A9P0W1T5-F1
#
_cell.length_a   1.000
_cell.length_b   1.000
_cell.length_c   1.000
_cell.angle_alpha   90.00
_cell.angle_beta   90.00
_cell.angle_gamma   90.00
#
_symmetry.space_group_name_H-M   'P 1'
#
loop_
_entity.id
_entity.type
_entity.pdbx_description
1 polymer ?
#
loop_
_entity_poly.entity_id
_entity_poly.type
_entity_poly.pdbx_seq_one_letter_code
_entity_poly.pdbx_strand_id
1 'polypeptide(L)'
;MTSPSNLETDSSSYASVLAGVKRMREMFESDQVSDGNSASILKRDVDVDESTAKGSNDDKNNDYGSIKEVEITDKVTDQSPKGNTNTNTDVASRGGANSYRNPPPMSTTYTRIQVSPSQKGNPLLVDSHLKTTAWEYNSTIVSDYVINPKLQFLFLSLKYHKLHPEYLWQRIKKLNKGSTNSSILSADDSLRILLVVVDVDSHQEIIRNLSNFCVRQDLSMVLAWTFEEAGNYIYHAKKQELSATRQTTSIKRAREEDYESRIRDTLVSIRAINKTDSVNLLGNFKSFENIVQESVKVGGDLGKVHGFGNRKIDNMRQVFSEPFIYNREYVTK
;
A
#
# COMPACT_ATOMS: atom_id res chain seq x y z
N MET A 1 47.33 13.44 -55.59
CA MET A 1 47.37 13.99 -54.23
C MET A 1 45.95 13.97 -53.69
N THR A 2 45.61 12.97 -52.90
CA THR A 2 44.32 12.87 -52.20
C THR A 2 44.61 12.35 -50.81
N SER A 3 44.56 13.26 -49.84
CA SER A 3 44.79 13.00 -48.41
C SER A 3 43.65 12.14 -47.84
N PRO A 4 43.91 11.16 -46.96
CA PRO A 4 42.85 10.48 -46.25
C PRO A 4 42.34 11.36 -45.11
N SER A 5 41.02 11.54 -45.07
CA SER A 5 40.26 12.22 -44.04
C SER A 5 40.41 11.53 -42.68
N ASN A 6 40.80 12.29 -41.65
CA ASN A 6 40.71 11.88 -40.25
C ASN A 6 39.25 11.60 -39.87
N LEU A 7 38.92 10.33 -39.66
CA LEU A 7 37.73 9.94 -38.91
C LEU A 7 38.07 10.05 -37.42
N GLU A 8 37.60 11.14 -36.80
CA GLU A 8 37.54 11.25 -35.34
C GLU A 8 36.70 10.08 -34.81
N THR A 9 37.37 9.14 -34.15
CA THR A 9 36.72 8.02 -33.47
C THR A 9 36.24 8.53 -32.12
N ASP A 10 34.92 8.73 -32.00
CA ASP A 10 34.28 9.12 -30.76
C ASP A 10 34.57 8.06 -29.67
N SER A 11 35.27 8.50 -28.62
CA SER A 11 35.70 7.67 -27.48
C SER A 11 34.52 7.11 -26.67
N SER A 12 33.30 7.61 -26.90
CA SER A 12 32.07 7.15 -26.26
C SER A 12 31.26 6.13 -27.08
N SER A 13 31.68 5.81 -28.30
CA SER A 13 30.93 4.87 -29.16
C SER A 13 31.04 3.42 -28.66
N TYR A 14 29.94 2.67 -28.76
CA TYR A 14 29.88 1.26 -28.37
C TYR A 14 30.94 0.39 -29.08
N ALA A 15 31.31 0.74 -30.32
CA ALA A 15 32.39 0.09 -31.07
C ALA A 15 33.78 0.36 -30.47
N SER A 16 34.04 1.60 -30.03
CA SER A 16 35.28 1.96 -29.32
C SER A 16 35.40 1.23 -27.97
N VAL A 17 34.28 1.09 -27.25
CA VAL A 17 34.23 0.37 -25.96
C VAL A 17 34.50 -1.13 -26.16
N LEU A 18 33.86 -1.77 -27.15
CA LEU A 18 34.11 -3.19 -27.46
C LEU A 18 35.55 -3.45 -27.90
N ALA A 19 36.14 -2.56 -28.71
CA ALA A 19 37.54 -2.65 -29.12
C ALA A 19 38.52 -2.44 -27.95
N GLY A 20 38.14 -1.63 -26.95
CA GLY A 20 38.90 -1.46 -25.71
C GLY A 20 38.84 -2.70 -24.80
N VAL A 21 37.64 -3.27 -24.62
CA VAL A 21 37.43 -4.49 -23.81
C VAL A 21 38.15 -5.70 -24.41
N LYS A 22 38.15 -5.83 -25.74
CA LYS A 22 38.88 -6.89 -26.44
C LYS A 22 40.40 -6.78 -26.22
N ARG A 23 40.96 -5.56 -26.34
CA ARG A 23 42.38 -5.30 -26.05
C ARG A 23 42.77 -5.62 -24.61
N MET A 24 41.92 -5.26 -23.64
CA MET A 24 42.17 -5.59 -22.22
C MET A 24 42.17 -7.10 -21.95
N ARG A 25 41.33 -7.87 -22.66
CA ARG A 25 41.31 -9.33 -22.55
C ARG A 25 42.57 -9.97 -23.15
N GLU A 26 43.01 -9.48 -24.31
CA GLU A 26 44.22 -9.99 -24.98
C GLU A 26 45.50 -9.70 -24.17
N MET A 27 45.57 -8.55 -23.48
CA MET A 27 46.69 -8.24 -22.57
C MET A 27 46.70 -9.15 -21.34
N PHE A 28 45.52 -9.50 -20.81
CA PHE A 28 45.41 -10.40 -19.65
C PHE A 28 45.79 -11.85 -20.01
N GLU A 29 45.51 -12.27 -21.24
CA GLU A 29 45.91 -13.59 -21.74
C GLU A 29 47.40 -13.65 -22.11
N SER A 30 48.02 -12.53 -22.51
CA SER A 30 49.47 -12.48 -22.76
C SER A 30 50.31 -12.50 -21.49
N ASP A 31 49.80 -11.96 -20.38
CA ASP A 31 50.54 -11.91 -19.10
C ASP A 31 50.56 -13.25 -18.35
N GLN A 32 49.74 -14.23 -18.74
CA GLN A 32 49.71 -15.57 -18.15
C GLN A 32 50.75 -16.55 -18.76
N VAL A 33 51.58 -16.11 -19.71
CA VAL A 33 52.56 -16.97 -20.42
C VAL A 33 54.01 -16.70 -20.00
N SER A 34 54.27 -15.89 -18.96
CA SER A 34 55.65 -15.53 -18.58
C SER A 34 56.11 -15.85 -17.15
N ASP A 35 55.39 -16.69 -16.40
CA ASP A 35 55.90 -17.20 -15.11
C ASP A 35 55.81 -18.73 -14.98
N GLY A 36 56.98 -19.36 -15.07
CA GLY A 36 57.43 -20.38 -14.13
C GLY A 36 56.74 -21.74 -14.06
N ASN A 37 57.33 -22.72 -14.75
CA ASN A 37 57.30 -24.15 -14.39
C ASN A 37 57.61 -24.39 -12.89
N SER A 38 56.76 -25.15 -12.17
CA SER A 38 57.07 -26.51 -11.68
C SER A 38 56.17 -27.00 -10.52
N ALA A 39 55.93 -28.32 -10.55
CA ALA A 39 55.47 -29.25 -9.49
C ALA A 39 53.96 -29.27 -9.17
N SER A 40 53.15 -30.21 -9.70
CA SER A 40 53.06 -31.68 -9.46
C SER A 40 52.29 -32.10 -8.20
N ILE A 41 51.11 -32.70 -8.46
CA ILE A 41 50.54 -33.92 -7.86
C ILE A 41 50.30 -33.90 -6.33
N LEU A 42 49.04 -34.10 -5.92
CA LEU A 42 48.59 -35.26 -5.12
C LEU A 42 47.05 -35.33 -5.07
N LYS A 43 46.51 -36.36 -5.73
CA LYS A 43 45.20 -36.96 -5.42
C LYS A 43 45.36 -37.82 -4.17
N ARG A 44 44.35 -37.82 -3.29
CA ARG A 44 44.02 -38.97 -2.43
C ARG A 44 42.51 -39.11 -2.37
N ASP A 45 42.04 -40.25 -2.87
CA ASP A 45 40.78 -40.89 -2.53
C ASP A 45 41.05 -41.84 -1.35
N VAL A 46 40.15 -41.90 -0.34
CA VAL A 46 39.80 -43.14 0.41
C VAL A 46 38.36 -43.03 0.92
N ASP A 47 37.64 -44.12 0.68
CA ASP A 47 36.24 -44.47 0.95
C ASP A 47 35.85 -44.77 2.43
N VAL A 48 34.55 -44.55 2.71
CA VAL A 48 33.55 -45.39 3.44
C VAL A 48 33.85 -45.93 4.85
N ASP A 49 32.99 -45.58 5.84
CA ASP A 49 32.17 -46.59 6.53
C ASP A 49 30.87 -46.04 7.15
N GLU A 50 29.85 -46.89 7.13
CA GLU A 50 28.45 -46.74 7.50
C GLU A 50 28.19 -47.28 8.92
N SER A 51 27.20 -46.74 9.65
CA SER A 51 26.23 -47.53 10.46
C SER A 51 25.26 -46.68 11.32
N THR A 52 23.96 -46.80 10.99
CA THR A 52 22.77 -47.05 11.85
C THR A 52 22.50 -46.18 13.11
N ALA A 53 21.28 -45.77 13.50
CA ALA A 53 19.93 -46.33 13.31
C ALA A 53 18.80 -45.29 13.60
N LYS A 54 17.67 -45.46 12.87
CA LYS A 54 16.22 -45.48 13.26
C LYS A 54 15.78 -44.77 14.58
N GLY A 55 14.65 -44.07 14.68
CA GLY A 55 13.46 -43.92 13.83
C GLY A 55 12.17 -43.98 14.68
N SER A 56 11.15 -43.16 14.36
CA SER A 56 9.69 -43.39 14.59
C SER A 56 8.92 -42.10 14.22
N ASN A 57 8.25 -42.03 13.06
CA ASN A 57 6.85 -42.41 12.78
C ASN A 57 5.79 -41.65 13.59
N ASP A 58 5.02 -40.81 12.88
CA ASP A 58 3.55 -40.73 13.01
C ASP A 58 2.97 -39.92 11.82
N ASP A 59 2.53 -40.63 10.77
CA ASP A 59 1.72 -40.11 9.67
C ASP A 59 0.24 -40.44 9.94
N LYS A 60 -0.63 -39.41 9.90
CA LYS A 60 -2.09 -39.54 9.82
C LYS A 60 -2.64 -38.66 8.69
N ASN A 61 -3.16 -39.34 7.67
CA ASN A 61 -4.30 -39.04 6.77
C ASN A 61 -4.84 -37.62 6.63
N ASN A 62 -4.96 -37.18 5.37
CA ASN A 62 -6.24 -36.85 4.70
C ASN A 62 -5.94 -36.55 3.21
N ASP A 63 -6.27 -37.47 2.30
CA ASP A 63 -7.50 -37.49 1.50
C ASP A 63 -7.72 -36.19 0.69
N TYR A 64 -7.23 -36.19 -0.56
CA TYR A 64 -7.64 -35.23 -1.60
C TYR A 64 -8.45 -35.98 -2.65
N GLY A 65 -9.76 -35.91 -2.49
CA GLY A 65 -10.75 -36.36 -3.46
C GLY A 65 -10.72 -35.51 -4.74
N SER A 66 -10.82 -36.24 -5.85
CA SER A 66 -11.06 -35.81 -7.23
C SER A 66 -12.10 -34.70 -7.37
N ILE A 67 -11.74 -33.58 -8.01
CA ILE A 67 -12.72 -32.59 -8.50
C ILE A 67 -13.12 -32.95 -9.92
N LYS A 68 -14.43 -33.18 -10.11
CA LYS A 68 -15.07 -33.36 -11.41
C LYS A 68 -15.47 -31.99 -11.98
N GLU A 69 -15.21 -31.84 -13.27
CA GLU A 69 -15.77 -30.89 -14.22
C GLU A 69 -17.30 -30.79 -14.11
N VAL A 70 -17.84 -29.57 -14.03
CA VAL A 70 -19.26 -29.29 -14.30
C VAL A 70 -19.33 -28.00 -15.12
N GLU A 71 -19.67 -28.16 -16.40
CA GLU A 71 -20.17 -27.13 -17.30
C GLU A 71 -21.52 -26.61 -16.80
N ILE A 72 -21.69 -25.28 -16.78
CA ILE A 72 -23.01 -24.66 -16.82
C ILE A 72 -22.98 -23.59 -17.92
N THR A 73 -23.56 -23.97 -19.06
CA THR A 73 -24.00 -23.09 -20.13
C THR A 73 -25.25 -22.34 -19.71
N ASP A 74 -25.29 -21.02 -19.88
CA ASP A 74 -26.54 -20.30 -20.09
C ASP A 74 -26.37 -19.25 -21.19
N LYS A 75 -27.14 -19.47 -22.26
CA LYS A 75 -27.35 -18.60 -23.41
C LYS A 75 -28.44 -17.59 -23.04
N VAL A 76 -28.23 -16.28 -23.21
CA VAL A 76 -29.33 -15.39 -23.59
C VAL A 76 -28.86 -14.32 -24.59
N THR A 77 -29.65 -14.29 -25.65
CA THR A 77 -29.59 -13.59 -26.93
C THR A 77 -29.84 -12.09 -26.83
N ASP A 78 -29.13 -11.38 -27.70
CA ASP A 78 -29.30 -10.00 -28.15
C ASP A 78 -30.70 -9.75 -28.74
N GLN A 79 -31.37 -8.67 -28.32
CA GLN A 79 -32.48 -8.10 -29.09
C GLN A 79 -32.83 -6.66 -28.65
N SER A 80 -32.52 -5.73 -29.55
CA SER A 80 -33.10 -4.39 -29.59
C SER A 80 -34.60 -4.42 -29.91
N PRO A 81 -35.36 -3.38 -29.54
CA PRO A 81 -36.47 -2.94 -30.40
C PRO A 81 -36.42 -1.44 -30.72
N LYS A 82 -36.55 -1.14 -32.02
CA LYS A 82 -36.94 0.17 -32.57
C LYS A 82 -38.46 0.22 -32.77
N GLY A 83 -39.02 1.42 -32.64
CA GLY A 83 -40.30 1.86 -33.20
C GLY A 83 -41.13 2.68 -32.21
N ASN A 84 -41.91 3.69 -32.57
CA ASN A 84 -42.01 4.52 -33.77
C ASN A 84 -42.93 5.71 -33.41
N THR A 85 -42.78 6.84 -34.12
CA THR A 85 -43.80 7.85 -34.50
C THR A 85 -44.46 8.85 -33.53
N ASN A 86 -44.48 10.11 -34.03
CA ASN A 86 -45.48 11.19 -33.89
C ASN A 86 -45.40 12.09 -32.63
N THR A 87 -45.48 13.42 -32.66
CA THR A 87 -45.96 14.43 -33.64
C THR A 87 -45.44 15.82 -33.23
N ASN A 88 -45.24 16.70 -34.22
CA ASN A 88 -45.02 18.14 -34.03
C ASN A 88 -46.23 18.83 -33.40
N THR A 89 -45.99 19.65 -32.37
CA THR A 89 -46.81 20.83 -32.06
C THR A 89 -45.92 21.97 -31.58
N ASP A 90 -45.95 23.07 -32.34
CA ASP A 90 -45.35 24.35 -32.03
C ASP A 90 -46.05 25.01 -30.84
N VAL A 91 -45.30 25.39 -29.80
CA VAL A 91 -45.69 26.45 -28.87
C VAL A 91 -44.46 27.27 -28.49
N ALA A 92 -44.47 28.52 -28.90
CA ALA A 92 -43.51 29.54 -28.53
C ALA A 92 -43.69 29.96 -27.05
N SER A 93 -42.61 29.94 -26.26
CA SER A 93 -42.40 30.97 -25.23
C SER A 93 -41.03 30.91 -24.56
N ARG A 94 -40.41 32.10 -24.57
CA ARG A 94 -39.64 32.73 -23.49
C ARG A 94 -38.27 32.16 -23.14
N GLY A 95 -37.27 33.01 -23.41
CA GLY A 95 -35.89 32.84 -23.01
C GLY A 95 -35.74 32.58 -21.51
N GLY A 96 -35.14 31.43 -21.21
CA GLY A 96 -34.43 31.17 -19.97
C GLY A 96 -32.94 31.11 -20.30
N ALA A 97 -32.16 31.92 -19.60
CA ALA A 97 -30.70 31.89 -19.68
C ALA A 97 -30.21 30.47 -19.34
N ASN A 98 -29.62 29.79 -20.33
CA ASN A 98 -28.88 28.55 -20.12
C ASN A 98 -27.67 28.87 -19.24
N SER A 99 -27.84 28.69 -17.93
CA SER A 99 -26.72 28.46 -17.04
C SER A 99 -26.14 27.10 -17.44
N TYR A 100 -25.09 27.14 -18.24
CA TYR A 100 -24.18 26.00 -18.40
C TYR A 100 -23.72 25.60 -17.00
N ARG A 101 -24.39 24.62 -16.40
CA ARG A 101 -23.80 23.84 -15.32
C ARG A 101 -22.61 23.14 -15.96
N ASN A 102 -21.44 23.76 -15.82
CA ASN A 102 -20.18 23.09 -16.09
C ASN A 102 -20.24 21.76 -15.34
N PRO A 103 -20.10 20.61 -16.02
CA PRO A 103 -19.88 19.37 -15.29
C PRO A 103 -18.69 19.59 -14.35
N PRO A 104 -18.70 19.00 -13.14
CA PRO A 104 -17.56 19.09 -12.24
C PRO A 104 -16.30 18.70 -13.02
N PRO A 105 -15.14 19.36 -12.78
CA PRO A 105 -13.93 19.08 -13.52
C PRO A 105 -13.67 17.58 -13.44
N MET A 106 -13.81 16.91 -14.57
CA MET A 106 -13.58 15.49 -14.70
C MET A 106 -12.12 15.29 -14.31
N SER A 107 -11.88 14.69 -13.14
CA SER A 107 -10.55 14.30 -12.69
C SER A 107 -9.88 13.60 -13.86
N THR A 108 -8.84 14.21 -14.43
CA THR A 108 -8.09 13.70 -15.58
C THR A 108 -7.24 12.53 -15.12
N THR A 109 -7.91 11.44 -14.78
CA THR A 109 -7.30 10.20 -14.36
C THR A 109 -6.93 9.43 -15.61
N TYR A 110 -5.68 8.99 -15.71
CA TYR A 110 -5.25 8.19 -16.86
C TYR A 110 -6.00 6.86 -16.88
N THR A 111 -6.46 6.38 -18.03
CA THR A 111 -7.05 5.03 -18.12
C THR A 111 -6.00 3.94 -17.89
N ARG A 112 -4.74 4.22 -18.26
CA ARG A 112 -3.60 3.31 -18.15
C ARG A 112 -2.52 3.89 -17.27
N ILE A 113 -1.83 3.05 -16.51
CA ILE A 113 -0.65 3.46 -15.74
C ILE A 113 0.44 3.89 -16.73
N GLN A 114 1.01 5.07 -16.50
CA GLN A 114 2.12 5.57 -17.32
C GLN A 114 3.43 5.08 -16.70
N VAL A 115 4.26 4.42 -17.50
CA VAL A 115 5.51 3.79 -17.06
C VAL A 115 6.69 4.44 -17.77
N SER A 116 7.75 4.77 -17.03
CA SER A 116 8.95 5.31 -17.63
C SER A 116 9.66 4.23 -18.46
N PRO A 117 10.20 4.54 -19.65
CA PRO A 117 11.02 3.60 -20.41
C PRO A 117 12.22 3.07 -19.62
N SER A 118 12.70 3.81 -18.61
CA SER A 118 13.76 3.39 -17.70
C SER A 118 13.41 2.16 -16.85
N GLN A 119 12.12 1.85 -16.70
CA GLN A 119 11.61 0.69 -15.96
C GLN A 119 11.43 -0.55 -16.85
N LYS A 120 11.90 -0.51 -18.10
CA LYS A 120 11.87 -1.66 -18.99
C LYS A 120 12.69 -2.81 -18.41
N GLY A 121 12.07 -3.98 -18.29
CA GLY A 121 12.71 -5.18 -17.73
C GLY A 121 12.67 -5.25 -16.20
N ASN A 122 12.01 -4.31 -15.52
CA ASN A 122 11.80 -4.42 -14.07
C ASN A 122 10.85 -5.60 -13.76
N PRO A 123 11.25 -6.56 -12.91
CA PRO A 123 10.44 -7.73 -12.56
C PRO A 123 9.04 -7.39 -12.04
N LEU A 124 8.88 -6.23 -11.38
CA LEU A 124 7.59 -5.81 -10.83
C LEU A 124 6.50 -5.64 -11.90
N LEU A 125 6.86 -5.43 -13.17
CA LEU A 125 5.90 -5.35 -14.27
C LEU A 125 5.36 -6.72 -14.70
N VAL A 126 6.14 -7.78 -14.49
CA VAL A 126 5.85 -9.14 -14.98
C VAL A 126 5.32 -10.03 -13.85
N ASP A 127 5.96 -9.96 -12.68
CA ASP A 127 5.76 -10.91 -11.59
C ASP A 127 4.61 -10.50 -10.64
N SER A 128 4.10 -9.28 -10.76
CA SER A 128 3.03 -8.75 -9.90
C SER A 128 1.64 -8.72 -10.58
N HIS A 129 0.62 -8.28 -9.85
CA HIS A 129 -0.70 -8.01 -10.40
C HIS A 129 -0.72 -6.90 -11.47
N LEU A 130 0.36 -6.12 -11.63
CA LEU A 130 0.49 -5.16 -12.73
C LEU A 130 0.41 -5.81 -14.10
N LYS A 131 0.75 -7.10 -14.24
CA LYS A 131 0.60 -7.85 -15.50
C LYS A 131 -0.83 -7.85 -16.05
N THR A 132 -1.81 -7.78 -15.15
CA THR A 132 -3.25 -7.76 -15.50
C THR A 132 -3.79 -6.34 -15.68
N THR A 133 -3.00 -5.32 -15.35
CA THR A 133 -3.42 -3.92 -15.40
C THR A 133 -2.92 -3.27 -16.67
N ALA A 134 -3.75 -2.43 -17.28
CA ALA A 134 -3.35 -1.70 -18.46
C ALA A 134 -2.31 -0.62 -18.10
N TRP A 135 -1.12 -0.74 -18.69
CA TRP A 135 -0.05 0.24 -18.57
C TRP A 135 0.60 0.49 -19.94
N GLU A 136 1.26 1.63 -20.10
CA GLU A 136 1.96 2.00 -21.33
C GLU A 136 3.26 2.76 -21.03
N TYR A 137 4.25 2.63 -21.91
CA TYR A 137 5.48 3.41 -21.77
C TYR A 137 5.27 4.85 -22.23
N ASN A 138 5.73 5.80 -21.41
CA ASN A 138 5.65 7.22 -21.72
C ASN A 138 7.03 7.87 -21.48
N SER A 139 7.68 8.35 -22.53
CA SER A 139 9.01 8.98 -22.43
C SER A 139 9.00 10.37 -21.81
N THR A 140 7.83 11.00 -21.69
CA THR A 140 7.69 12.38 -21.20
C THR A 140 7.63 12.43 -19.67
N ILE A 141 7.29 11.33 -18.99
CA ILE A 141 7.23 11.31 -17.53
C ILE A 141 8.63 11.26 -16.92
N VAL A 142 8.80 11.98 -15.82
CA VAL A 142 10.07 12.03 -15.07
C VAL A 142 10.10 10.99 -13.95
N SER A 143 8.94 10.72 -13.34
CA SER A 143 8.72 9.66 -12.35
C SER A 143 8.69 8.28 -13.01
N ASP A 144 8.86 7.22 -12.22
CA ASP A 144 8.93 5.86 -12.74
C ASP A 144 7.57 5.29 -13.12
N TYR A 145 6.58 5.55 -12.27
CA TYR A 145 5.19 5.16 -12.52
C TYR A 145 4.27 6.33 -12.16
N VAL A 146 3.38 6.71 -13.07
CA VAL A 146 2.38 7.75 -12.83
C VAL A 146 1.00 7.13 -12.98
N ILE A 147 0.21 7.20 -11.91
CA ILE A 147 -1.13 6.62 -11.82
C ILE A 147 -2.18 7.64 -12.25
N ASN A 148 -2.05 8.84 -11.69
CA ASN A 148 -2.79 10.05 -12.04
C ASN A 148 -1.85 11.26 -11.83
N PRO A 149 -2.21 12.48 -12.28
CA PRO A 149 -1.35 13.65 -12.13
C PRO A 149 -0.93 13.93 -10.67
N LYS A 150 -1.77 13.53 -9.70
CA LYS A 150 -1.56 13.71 -8.26
C LYS A 150 -0.85 12.55 -7.57
N LEU A 151 -0.61 11.41 -8.22
CA LEU A 151 -0.09 10.20 -7.60
C LEU A 151 0.99 9.58 -8.48
N GLN A 152 2.22 9.65 -7.97
CA GLN A 152 3.42 9.28 -8.70
C GLN A 152 4.32 8.43 -7.82
N PHE A 153 4.97 7.46 -8.43
CA PHE A 153 5.92 6.57 -7.77
C PHE A 153 7.32 6.74 -8.34
N LEU A 154 8.29 6.68 -7.45
CA LEU A 154 9.71 6.51 -7.74
C LEU A 154 10.11 5.12 -7.26
N PHE A 155 10.90 4.43 -8.05
CA PHE A 155 11.33 3.08 -7.72
C PHE A 155 12.80 3.04 -7.33
N LEU A 156 13.11 2.32 -6.26
CA LEU A 156 14.47 2.10 -5.80
C LEU A 156 14.64 0.70 -5.21
N SER A 157 15.67 -0.03 -5.62
CA SER A 157 16.14 -1.22 -4.89
C SER A 157 17.25 -0.81 -3.92
N LEU A 158 17.26 -1.38 -2.72
CA LEU A 158 18.32 -1.10 -1.73
C LEU A 158 19.68 -1.60 -2.20
N LYS A 159 19.73 -2.73 -2.90
CA LYS A 159 20.93 -3.24 -3.55
C LYS A 159 21.47 -2.22 -4.53
N TYR A 160 20.62 -1.64 -5.37
CA TYR A 160 21.03 -0.61 -6.31
C TYR A 160 21.48 0.68 -5.59
N HIS A 161 20.75 1.12 -4.56
CA HIS A 161 21.11 2.31 -3.79
C HIS A 161 22.47 2.19 -3.10
N LYS A 162 22.84 0.98 -2.67
CA LYS A 162 24.15 0.71 -2.08
C LYS A 162 25.29 0.87 -3.10
N LEU A 163 25.05 0.53 -4.36
CA LEU A 163 26.01 0.74 -5.45
C LEU A 163 26.04 2.20 -5.92
N HIS A 164 24.89 2.87 -5.94
CA HIS A 164 24.70 4.21 -6.50
C HIS A 164 23.90 5.12 -5.55
N PRO A 165 24.51 5.57 -4.43
CA PRO A 165 23.82 6.42 -3.45
C PRO A 165 23.39 7.78 -4.04
N GLU A 166 24.11 8.30 -5.03
CA GLU A 166 23.83 9.56 -5.73
C GLU A 166 22.58 9.52 -6.64
N TYR A 167 22.16 8.32 -7.04
CA TYR A 167 21.09 8.13 -8.02
C TYR A 167 19.79 8.84 -7.61
N LEU A 168 19.35 8.60 -6.37
CA LEU A 168 18.09 9.15 -5.87
C LEU A 168 18.15 10.68 -5.81
N TRP A 169 19.28 11.25 -5.41
CA TRP A 169 19.48 12.70 -5.38
C TRP A 169 19.33 13.32 -6.78
N GLN A 170 19.95 12.70 -7.79
CA GLN A 170 19.86 13.16 -9.18
C GLN A 170 18.42 13.03 -9.72
N ARG A 171 17.71 11.97 -9.35
CA ARG A 171 16.29 11.78 -9.72
C ARG A 171 15.41 12.88 -9.15
N ILE A 172 15.54 13.18 -7.85
CA ILE A 172 14.79 14.26 -7.22
C ILE A 172 15.13 15.62 -7.83
N LYS A 173 16.41 15.89 -8.11
CA LYS A 173 16.82 17.13 -8.79
C LYS A 173 16.15 17.28 -10.16
N LYS A 174 16.03 16.21 -10.94
CA LYS A 174 15.33 16.21 -12.23
C LYS A 174 13.83 16.48 -12.07
N LEU A 175 13.19 15.87 -11.07
CA LEU A 175 11.78 16.13 -10.74
C LEU A 175 11.54 17.58 -10.33
N ASN A 176 12.47 18.18 -9.60
CA ASN A 176 12.42 19.57 -9.14
C ASN A 176 12.81 20.58 -10.23
N LYS A 177 12.79 20.18 -11.51
CA LYS A 177 13.20 21.02 -12.66
C LYS A 177 14.60 21.63 -12.48
N GLY A 178 15.50 20.90 -11.81
CA GLY A 178 16.88 21.33 -11.55
C GLY A 178 17.10 22.01 -10.19
N SER A 179 16.05 22.33 -9.44
CA SER A 179 16.15 22.94 -8.10
C SER A 179 16.55 21.92 -7.04
N THR A 180 17.37 22.35 -6.08
CA THR A 180 17.77 21.54 -4.93
C THR A 180 16.79 21.60 -3.77
N ASN A 181 15.84 22.55 -3.81
CA ASN A 181 14.90 22.77 -2.74
C ASN A 181 13.61 21.98 -3.00
N SER A 182 13.08 21.35 -1.96
CA SER A 182 11.82 20.58 -2.00
C SER A 182 10.57 21.44 -2.19
N SER A 183 10.69 22.77 -2.10
CA SER A 183 9.58 23.73 -2.23
C SER A 183 8.77 23.60 -3.52
N ILE A 184 9.40 23.11 -4.60
CA ILE A 184 8.72 22.89 -5.89
C ILE A 184 7.85 21.62 -5.84
N LEU A 185 8.25 20.59 -5.10
CA LEU A 185 7.48 19.36 -4.95
C LEU A 185 6.19 19.60 -4.17
N SER A 186 6.24 20.46 -3.15
CA SER A 186 5.05 20.80 -2.35
C SER A 186 4.08 21.73 -3.09
N ALA A 187 4.50 22.38 -4.19
CA ALA A 187 3.68 23.38 -4.89
C ALA A 187 2.69 22.78 -5.90
N ASP A 188 2.90 21.54 -6.37
CA ASP A 188 2.06 20.93 -7.41
C ASP A 188 1.01 19.94 -6.88
N ASP A 189 0.81 19.89 -5.55
CA ASP A 189 -0.20 19.09 -4.86
C ASP A 189 -0.18 17.59 -5.26
N SER A 190 0.99 17.10 -5.70
CA SER A 190 1.17 15.71 -6.10
C SER A 190 1.82 14.89 -4.99
N LEU A 191 1.14 13.81 -4.60
CA LEU A 191 1.67 12.79 -3.71
C LEU A 191 2.71 11.96 -4.45
N ARG A 192 3.94 12.04 -3.97
CA ARG A 192 5.07 11.28 -4.49
C ARG A 192 5.48 10.22 -3.48
N ILE A 193 5.50 8.99 -3.96
CA ILE A 193 5.84 7.81 -3.17
C ILE A 193 7.17 7.26 -3.65
N LEU A 194 8.17 7.21 -2.77
CA LEU A 194 9.37 6.43 -2.96
C LEU A 194 9.06 4.97 -2.58
N LEU A 195 8.91 4.12 -3.58
CA LEU A 195 8.72 2.69 -3.44
C LEU A 195 10.08 2.00 -3.40
N VAL A 196 10.42 1.43 -2.25
CA VAL A 196 11.73 0.83 -1.99
C VAL A 196 11.59 -0.68 -1.86
N VAL A 197 12.33 -1.43 -2.68
CA VAL A 197 12.46 -2.89 -2.53
C VAL A 197 13.65 -3.19 -1.62
N VAL A 198 13.39 -3.96 -0.56
CA VAL A 198 14.36 -4.39 0.44
C VAL A 198 14.97 -5.72 0.01
N ASP A 199 16.01 -5.66 -0.83
CA ASP A 199 16.71 -6.81 -1.42
C ASP A 199 18.15 -6.98 -0.88
N VAL A 200 18.39 -6.54 0.38
CA VAL A 200 19.68 -6.61 1.08
C VAL A 200 19.44 -6.95 2.55
N ASP A 201 20.28 -7.80 3.14
CA ASP A 201 20.15 -8.20 4.55
C ASP A 201 20.44 -7.05 5.54
N SER A 202 21.49 -6.27 5.29
CA SER A 202 21.88 -5.11 6.12
C SER A 202 21.12 -3.84 5.70
N HIS A 203 19.80 -3.83 5.86
CA HIS A 203 18.93 -2.75 5.36
C HIS A 203 18.65 -1.62 6.37
N GLN A 204 18.89 -1.83 7.67
CA GLN A 204 18.44 -0.92 8.75
C GLN A 204 18.99 0.51 8.62
N GLU A 205 20.31 0.66 8.47
CA GLU A 205 20.95 1.98 8.36
C GLU A 205 20.57 2.68 7.06
N ILE A 206 20.49 1.93 5.96
CA ILE A 206 20.12 2.44 4.65
C ILE A 206 18.69 3.00 4.67
N ILE A 207 17.74 2.24 5.21
CA ILE A 207 16.35 2.67 5.35
C ILE A 207 16.24 3.89 6.27
N ARG A 208 17.00 3.96 7.36
CA ARG A 208 17.03 5.13 8.25
C ARG A 208 17.49 6.38 7.50
N ASN A 209 18.55 6.28 6.72
CA ASN A 209 19.08 7.39 5.93
C ASN A 209 18.10 7.82 4.82
N LEU A 210 17.49 6.85 4.12
CA LEU A 210 16.45 7.10 3.11
C LEU A 210 15.20 7.73 3.72
N SER A 211 14.78 7.30 4.91
CA SER A 211 13.63 7.89 5.62
C SER A 211 13.88 9.37 5.93
N ASN A 212 15.07 9.71 6.44
CA ASN A 212 15.45 11.10 6.68
C ASN A 212 15.45 11.92 5.37
N PHE A 213 15.98 11.33 4.30
CA PHE A 213 15.97 11.94 2.98
C PHE A 213 14.54 12.20 2.47
N CYS A 214 13.64 11.24 2.58
CA CYS A 214 12.24 11.37 2.18
C CYS A 214 11.53 12.50 2.93
N VAL A 215 11.73 12.62 4.25
CA VAL A 215 11.15 13.72 5.05
C VAL A 215 11.64 15.09 4.57
N ARG A 216 12.94 15.23 4.28
CA ARG A 216 13.50 16.50 3.78
C ARG A 216 12.99 16.88 2.40
N GLN A 217 12.71 15.88 1.55
CA GLN A 217 12.28 16.06 0.17
C GLN A 217 10.76 16.00 -0.02
N ASP A 218 9.98 15.94 1.05
CA ASP A 218 8.51 15.84 1.00
C ASP A 218 8.03 14.61 0.19
N LEU A 219 8.67 13.47 0.42
CA LEU A 219 8.32 12.18 -0.18
C LEU A 219 7.74 11.25 0.88
N SER A 220 6.71 10.50 0.51
CA SER A 220 6.25 9.36 1.31
C SER A 220 7.05 8.12 0.93
N MET A 221 7.52 7.34 1.90
CA MET A 221 8.27 6.11 1.63
C MET A 221 7.40 4.89 1.89
N VAL A 222 7.40 3.93 0.96
CA VAL A 222 6.77 2.61 1.12
C VAL A 222 7.84 1.55 0.90
N LEU A 223 7.92 0.60 1.82
CA LEU A 223 8.84 -0.53 1.74
C LEU A 223 8.11 -1.74 1.18
N ALA A 224 8.79 -2.51 0.34
CA ALA A 224 8.36 -3.80 -0.17
C ALA A 224 9.50 -4.80 0.01
N TRP A 225 9.20 -6.02 0.45
CA TRP A 225 10.17 -7.09 0.65
C TRP A 225 10.40 -7.90 -0.61
N THR A 226 9.49 -7.83 -1.58
CA THR A 226 9.63 -8.47 -2.88
C THR A 226 9.23 -7.53 -4.02
N PHE A 227 9.71 -7.81 -5.24
CA PHE A 227 9.30 -7.08 -6.44
C PHE A 227 7.81 -7.27 -6.75
N GLU A 228 7.27 -8.46 -6.46
CA GLU A 228 5.84 -8.75 -6.57
C GLU A 228 5.02 -7.82 -5.67
N GLU A 229 5.41 -7.70 -4.40
CA GLU A 229 4.74 -6.82 -3.43
C GLU A 229 4.81 -5.36 -3.88
N ALA A 230 5.97 -4.91 -4.36
CA ALA A 230 6.15 -3.56 -4.90
C ALA A 230 5.17 -3.28 -6.05
N GLY A 231 5.04 -4.20 -7.01
CA GLY A 231 4.07 -4.06 -8.09
C GLY A 231 2.62 -4.10 -7.61
N ASN A 232 2.32 -4.93 -6.59
CA ASN A 232 1.00 -5.00 -5.98
C ASN A 232 0.60 -3.68 -5.29
N TYR A 233 1.54 -2.93 -4.70
CA TYR A 233 1.24 -1.60 -4.17
C TYR A 233 0.78 -0.63 -5.25
N ILE A 234 1.47 -0.60 -6.39
CA ILE A 234 1.10 0.24 -7.54
C ILE A 234 -0.27 -0.19 -8.10
N TYR A 235 -0.53 -1.50 -8.18
CA TYR A 235 -1.81 -2.06 -8.58
C TYR A 235 -2.97 -1.59 -7.68
N HIS A 236 -2.81 -1.72 -6.36
CA HIS A 236 -3.83 -1.29 -5.40
C HIS A 236 -4.02 0.22 -5.42
N ALA A 237 -2.93 0.98 -5.56
CA ALA A 237 -2.98 2.43 -5.73
C ALA A 237 -3.81 2.81 -6.97
N LYS A 238 -3.64 2.11 -8.10
CA LYS A 238 -4.47 2.32 -9.29
C LYS A 238 -5.94 2.00 -9.04
N LYS A 239 -6.25 0.88 -8.39
CA LYS A 239 -7.63 0.50 -8.05
C LYS A 239 -8.33 1.47 -7.11
N GLN A 240 -7.56 2.13 -6.24
CA GLN A 240 -8.09 3.02 -5.19
C GLN A 240 -7.92 4.51 -5.53
N GLU A 241 -7.45 4.86 -6.71
CA GLU A 241 -7.15 6.25 -7.08
C GLU A 241 -8.38 7.18 -7.00
N LEU A 242 -9.58 6.65 -7.25
CA LEU A 242 -10.86 7.36 -7.16
C LEU A 242 -11.51 7.23 -5.76
N SER A 243 -10.94 6.40 -4.89
CA SER A 243 -11.49 6.11 -3.56
C SER A 243 -11.20 7.21 -2.54
N ALA A 244 -10.19 8.07 -2.73
CA ALA A 244 -9.96 9.23 -1.87
C ALA A 244 -11.19 10.16 -1.81
N THR A 245 -11.87 10.35 -2.94
CA THR A 245 -13.16 11.07 -3.02
C THR A 245 -14.30 10.33 -2.29
N ARG A 246 -14.20 9.00 -2.15
CA ARG A 246 -15.20 8.14 -1.50
C ARG A 246 -14.91 7.84 -0.02
N GLN A 247 -13.68 8.03 0.45
CA GLN A 247 -13.25 7.67 1.82
C GLN A 247 -13.41 8.80 2.82
N THR A 248 -13.43 10.07 2.39
CA THR A 248 -13.72 11.21 3.28
C THR A 248 -15.11 11.10 3.93
N THR A 249 -16.02 10.31 3.37
CA THR A 249 -17.32 9.98 3.99
C THR A 249 -17.27 8.76 4.93
N SER A 250 -16.25 7.90 4.85
CA SER A 250 -16.20 6.58 5.52
C SER A 250 -15.33 6.53 6.79
N ILE A 251 -14.44 7.50 7.03
CA ILE A 251 -13.62 7.58 8.27
C ILE A 251 -14.46 8.03 9.49
N LYS A 252 -15.75 8.34 9.30
CA LYS A 252 -16.68 8.39 10.42
C LYS A 252 -17.01 6.95 10.79
N ARG A 253 -16.57 6.51 11.99
CA ARG A 253 -17.05 5.27 12.62
C ARG A 253 -18.55 5.21 12.40
N ALA A 254 -19.03 4.22 11.65
CA ALA A 254 -20.45 3.92 11.56
C ALA A 254 -20.88 3.58 12.99
N ARG A 255 -21.40 4.58 13.72
CA ARG A 255 -21.99 4.33 15.02
C ARG A 255 -23.26 3.56 14.72
N GLU A 256 -23.38 2.36 15.27
CA GLU A 256 -24.66 1.64 15.28
C GLU A 256 -25.71 2.63 15.83
N GLU A 257 -26.75 2.89 15.04
CA GLU A 257 -27.83 3.82 15.42
C GLU A 257 -28.77 3.20 16.46
N ASP A 258 -28.64 1.89 16.68
CA ASP A 258 -29.46 1.12 17.62
C ASP A 258 -29.28 1.61 19.06
N TYR A 259 -30.41 1.78 19.74
CA TYR A 259 -30.48 2.25 21.12
C TYR A 259 -29.68 1.35 22.07
N GLU A 260 -29.82 0.03 21.93
CA GLU A 260 -29.11 -0.95 22.76
C GLU A 260 -27.59 -0.86 22.57
N SER A 261 -27.13 -0.67 21.33
CA SER A 261 -25.71 -0.50 21.02
C SER A 261 -25.14 0.77 21.64
N ARG A 262 -25.90 1.86 21.64
CA ARG A 262 -25.50 3.11 22.30
C ARG A 262 -25.39 2.93 23.82
N ILE A 263 -26.36 2.29 24.45
CA ILE A 263 -26.33 2.03 25.90
C ILE A 263 -25.19 1.07 26.26
N ARG A 264 -24.98 0.03 25.46
CA ARG A 264 -23.88 -0.90 25.65
C ARG A 264 -22.54 -0.17 25.60
N ASP A 265 -22.33 0.69 24.62
CA ASP A 265 -21.10 1.45 24.46
C ASP A 265 -20.90 2.49 25.57
N THR A 266 -21.98 3.12 26.06
CA THR A 266 -21.88 4.05 27.21
C THR A 266 -21.56 3.32 28.51
N LEU A 267 -22.23 2.21 28.81
CA LEU A 267 -22.01 1.46 30.04
C LEU A 267 -20.63 0.78 30.08
N VAL A 268 -20.13 0.28 28.95
CA VAL A 268 -18.78 -0.33 28.85
C VAL A 268 -17.66 0.70 29.07
N SER A 269 -17.95 2.01 28.96
CA SER A 269 -16.97 3.04 29.31
C SER A 269 -16.63 3.08 30.81
N ILE A 270 -17.50 2.54 31.66
CA ILE A 270 -17.27 2.44 33.10
C ILE A 270 -16.31 1.28 33.38
N ARG A 271 -15.31 1.56 34.23
CA ARG A 271 -14.28 0.57 34.60
C ARG A 271 -14.93 -0.72 35.12
N ALA A 272 -14.46 -1.85 34.60
CA ALA A 272 -14.89 -3.20 34.99
C ALA A 272 -16.34 -3.60 34.61
N ILE A 273 -17.04 -2.78 33.81
CA ILE A 273 -18.31 -3.19 33.17
C ILE A 273 -18.02 -3.81 31.81
N ASN A 274 -18.56 -5.00 31.57
CA ASN A 274 -18.42 -5.70 30.30
C ASN A 274 -19.67 -5.55 29.42
N LYS A 275 -19.56 -5.93 28.14
CA LYS A 275 -20.71 -5.93 27.20
C LYS A 275 -21.89 -6.76 27.70
N THR A 276 -21.61 -7.93 28.29
CA THR A 276 -22.64 -8.82 28.88
C THR A 276 -23.35 -8.16 30.05
N ASP A 277 -22.63 -7.38 30.85
CA ASP A 277 -23.20 -6.67 31.98
C ASP A 277 -24.18 -5.59 31.50
N SER A 278 -23.84 -4.85 30.44
CA SER A 278 -24.73 -3.85 29.85
C SER A 278 -26.04 -4.47 29.34
N VAL A 279 -25.98 -5.65 28.72
CA VAL A 279 -27.16 -6.40 28.27
C VAL A 279 -28.01 -6.86 29.46
N ASN A 280 -27.38 -7.40 30.51
CA ASN A 280 -28.08 -7.83 31.73
C ASN A 280 -28.72 -6.66 32.49
N LEU A 281 -28.05 -5.51 32.55
CA LEU A 281 -28.60 -4.30 33.15
C LEU A 281 -29.81 -3.79 32.37
N LEU A 282 -29.72 -3.76 31.03
CA LEU A 282 -30.82 -3.33 30.18
C LEU A 282 -32.00 -4.30 30.26
N GLY A 283 -31.75 -5.61 30.32
CA GLY A 283 -32.79 -6.64 30.48
C GLY A 283 -33.55 -6.55 31.80
N ASN A 284 -32.86 -6.24 32.91
CA ASN A 284 -33.48 -6.16 34.24
C ASN A 284 -34.17 -4.81 34.50
N PHE A 285 -33.52 -3.70 34.13
CA PHE A 285 -34.00 -2.36 34.49
C PHE A 285 -34.73 -1.63 33.35
N LYS A 286 -34.69 -2.18 32.12
CA LYS A 286 -35.42 -1.74 30.91
C LYS A 286 -35.10 -0.35 30.36
N SER A 287 -34.59 0.57 31.18
CA SER A 287 -34.26 1.95 30.81
C SER A 287 -32.91 2.35 31.40
N PHE A 288 -32.15 3.17 30.66
CA PHE A 288 -30.92 3.77 31.16
C PHE A 288 -31.14 4.62 32.42
N GLU A 289 -32.26 5.35 32.50
CA GLU A 289 -32.60 6.14 33.67
C GLU A 289 -32.71 5.28 34.92
N ASN A 290 -33.41 4.14 34.83
CA ASN A 290 -33.56 3.21 35.95
C ASN A 290 -32.21 2.62 36.38
N ILE A 291 -31.33 2.31 35.42
CA ILE A 291 -29.96 1.83 35.71
C ILE A 291 -29.19 2.88 36.52
N VAL A 292 -29.28 4.16 36.14
CA VAL A 292 -28.62 5.26 36.84
C VAL A 292 -29.21 5.46 38.23
N GLN A 293 -30.54 5.50 38.37
CA GLN A 293 -31.19 5.69 39.67
C GLN A 293 -30.84 4.56 40.65
N GLU A 294 -30.86 3.31 40.20
CA GLU A 294 -30.48 2.17 41.04
C GLU A 294 -28.99 2.17 41.40
N SER A 295 -28.12 2.74 40.55
CA SER A 295 -26.68 2.87 40.83
C SER A 295 -26.32 3.86 41.92
N VAL A 296 -27.14 4.90 42.10
CA VAL A 296 -26.92 5.93 43.12
C VAL A 296 -27.47 5.48 44.48
N LYS A 297 -28.55 4.69 44.48
CA LYS A 297 -29.19 4.18 45.71
C LYS A 297 -28.26 3.25 46.50
N VAL A 298 -28.12 3.53 47.80
CA VAL A 298 -27.38 2.66 48.72
C VAL A 298 -28.20 1.38 48.96
N GLY A 299 -27.66 0.22 48.57
CA GLY A 299 -28.38 -1.06 48.65
C GLY A 299 -29.38 -1.29 47.53
N GLY A 300 -29.24 -0.61 46.39
CA GLY A 300 -30.12 -0.77 45.23
C GLY A 300 -30.09 -2.17 44.60
N ASP A 301 -30.99 -2.41 43.67
CA ASP A 301 -31.26 -3.74 43.11
C ASP A 301 -30.18 -4.24 42.14
N LEU A 302 -29.10 -3.48 41.94
CA LEU A 302 -27.96 -3.86 41.11
C LEU A 302 -27.28 -5.16 41.56
N GLY A 303 -27.26 -5.43 42.86
CA GLY A 303 -26.72 -6.69 43.40
C GLY A 303 -27.58 -7.91 43.05
N LYS A 304 -28.83 -7.72 42.60
CA LYS A 304 -29.71 -8.81 42.14
C LYS A 304 -29.41 -9.23 40.70
N VAL A 305 -28.65 -8.43 39.95
CA VAL A 305 -28.27 -8.75 38.58
C VAL A 305 -27.20 -9.85 38.59
N HIS A 306 -27.46 -10.92 37.84
CA HIS A 306 -26.56 -12.06 37.75
C HIS A 306 -25.15 -11.63 37.29
N GLY A 307 -24.12 -12.02 38.06
CA GLY A 307 -22.72 -11.70 37.76
C GLY A 307 -22.29 -10.26 38.08
N PHE A 308 -23.12 -9.50 38.79
CA PHE A 308 -22.85 -8.12 39.18
C PHE A 308 -22.31 -8.05 40.62
N GLY A 309 -20.99 -8.18 40.76
CA GLY A 309 -20.32 -8.13 42.06
C GLY A 309 -20.08 -6.71 42.59
N ASN A 310 -19.74 -6.61 43.88
CA ASN A 310 -19.53 -5.34 44.60
C ASN A 310 -18.62 -4.36 43.85
N ARG A 311 -17.51 -4.82 43.28
CA ARG A 311 -16.59 -3.97 42.51
C ARG A 311 -17.27 -3.23 41.35
N LYS A 312 -18.21 -3.87 40.65
CA LYS A 312 -18.96 -3.24 39.54
C LYS A 312 -19.97 -2.23 40.07
N ILE A 313 -20.62 -2.57 41.19
CA ILE A 313 -21.58 -1.69 41.88
C ILE A 313 -20.88 -0.42 42.39
N ASP A 314 -19.74 -0.57 43.05
CA ASP A 314 -18.96 0.56 43.57
C ASP A 314 -18.48 1.48 42.44
N ASN A 315 -17.97 0.92 41.35
CA ASN A 315 -17.54 1.71 40.19
C ASN A 315 -18.71 2.44 39.52
N MET A 316 -19.87 1.79 39.37
CA MET A 316 -21.08 2.43 38.85
C MET A 316 -21.52 3.58 39.75
N ARG A 317 -21.63 3.31 41.05
CA ARG A 317 -22.03 4.29 42.04
C ARG A 317 -21.09 5.49 42.06
N GLN A 318 -19.79 5.24 42.00
CA GLN A 318 -18.79 6.30 41.90
C GLN A 318 -19.04 7.15 40.65
N VAL A 319 -19.11 6.56 39.47
CA VAL A 319 -19.28 7.32 38.21
C VAL A 319 -20.56 8.16 38.20
N PHE A 320 -21.67 7.65 38.74
CA PHE A 320 -22.95 8.37 38.71
C PHE A 320 -23.19 9.30 39.90
N SER A 321 -22.47 9.12 41.01
CA SER A 321 -22.64 9.95 42.23
C SER A 321 -21.52 10.98 42.41
N GLU A 322 -20.38 10.83 41.72
CA GLU A 322 -19.25 11.74 41.86
C GLU A 322 -19.60 13.12 41.27
N PRO A 323 -19.33 14.22 42.00
CA PRO A 323 -19.58 15.56 41.49
C PRO A 323 -18.71 15.84 40.26
N PHE A 324 -19.30 16.46 39.25
CA PHE A 324 -18.57 16.86 38.05
C PHE A 324 -17.46 17.91 38.35
N ILE A 325 -17.63 18.72 39.40
CA ILE A 325 -16.71 19.78 39.82
C ILE A 325 -16.40 19.60 41.30
N TYR A 326 -15.14 19.30 41.66
CA TYR A 326 -14.75 19.05 43.05
C TYR A 326 -14.94 20.25 44.00
N ASN A 327 -14.87 21.49 43.48
CA ASN A 327 -14.90 22.71 44.29
C ASN A 327 -16.27 23.41 44.29
N ARG A 328 -17.34 22.70 43.98
CA ARG A 328 -18.70 23.24 43.99
C ARG A 328 -19.53 22.48 45.01
N GLU A 329 -20.17 23.21 45.92
CA GLU A 329 -21.17 22.62 46.80
C GLU A 329 -22.42 22.30 45.96
N TYR A 330 -22.71 21.01 45.81
CA TYR A 330 -23.93 20.54 45.18
C TYR A 330 -25.02 20.45 46.25
N VAL A 331 -26.14 21.13 46.04
CA VAL A 331 -27.32 20.96 46.86
C VAL A 331 -27.94 19.61 46.49
N THR A 332 -27.70 18.59 47.31
CA THR A 332 -28.45 17.31 47.23
C THR A 332 -29.91 17.59 47.54
N LYS A 333 -30.79 17.35 46.56
CA LYS A 333 -32.25 17.43 46.72
C LYS A 333 -32.81 16.19 47.37
#